data_AF-A0A3B0W4J8-F1
#
_entry.id   AF-A0A3B0W4J8-F1
#
_cell.length_a   1.000
_cell.length_b   1.000
_cell.length_c   1.000
_cell.angle_alpha   90.00
_cell.angle_beta   90.00
_cell.angle_gamma   90.00
#
_symmetry.space_group_name_H-M   'P 1'
#
loop_
_entity.id
_entity.type
_entity.pdbx_description
1 polymer ?
#
loop_
_entity_poly.entity_id
_entity_poly.type
_entity_poly.pdbx_seq_one_letter_code
_entity_poly.pdbx_strand_id
1 'polypeptide(L)'
;MRRIARYLTIIMGNFDKIQLFRSRLFFLGQALITNYKTKIRVIVMKYICLMLLLTTSVLAAKERVEGVLMFEYGDSFDGTQHHQQLYLQTVDEKIFLNSSQAFKERMPIHQWTGKQVSVLFKAEKLSVDGSKFIQSIELLEGEAQKGGLVLGSQKWISLLCKFSDKSAEPENLSYFQDMYANTPAGLDHYWREVSYNTANVAGSMAVDWVDLPSTHTTYIPTPGSGTSSDILDLLFDDCTDAADSLVDFTDDFVGINMMFNDVLNCCAWGGGRNATLDGQSQSWQVTWNPPWAFGDEAVIAHEMGHGMGLPHSNNSDGDNNPYDSPWDVMSWATGYAVNDSVYGRLGKHINMYHKYRLGWVDDADGFTAAPDTNTIKRINWTPMTTTANEKFVRIPLSDGTSYYIEARQESGQYESNIVDTALIIHHVDTGRSEPAWVVDADNPPADAANTEGVMWKAGEIFSDPIDGYKIEVLSQVTNGFRIRIIGSDDLIFRDGYE
;
A
#
# COMPACT_ATOMS: atom_id res chain seq x y z
N MET A 1 -33.47 -73.42 88.19
CA MET A 1 -32.26 -72.61 87.85
C MET A 1 -31.57 -73.03 86.55
N ARG A 2 -31.20 -74.30 86.29
CA ARG A 2 -30.52 -74.70 85.02
C ARG A 2 -31.31 -74.44 83.73
N ARG A 3 -32.65 -74.48 83.76
CA ARG A 3 -33.51 -74.14 82.60
C ARG A 3 -33.52 -72.64 82.28
N ILE A 4 -33.36 -71.78 83.28
CA ILE A 4 -33.37 -70.32 83.12
C ILE A 4 -32.05 -69.83 82.50
N ALA A 5 -30.92 -70.43 82.90
CA ALA A 5 -29.61 -70.14 82.30
C ALA A 5 -29.57 -70.46 80.80
N ARG A 6 -30.17 -71.59 80.38
CA ARG A 6 -30.22 -71.99 78.96
C ARG A 6 -31.07 -71.04 78.11
N TYR A 7 -32.17 -70.53 78.66
CA TYR A 7 -33.02 -69.55 77.98
C TYR A 7 -32.33 -68.18 77.85
N LEU A 8 -31.60 -67.74 78.86
CA LEU A 8 -30.82 -66.49 78.81
C LEU A 8 -29.72 -66.54 77.75
N THR A 9 -29.01 -67.67 77.59
CA THR A 9 -27.99 -67.81 76.53
C THR A 9 -28.59 -67.76 75.13
N ILE A 10 -29.78 -68.34 74.92
CA ILE A 10 -30.48 -68.30 73.63
C ILE A 10 -30.98 -66.89 73.32
N ILE A 11 -31.50 -66.15 74.32
CA ILE A 11 -31.95 -64.77 74.16
C ILE A 11 -30.77 -63.84 73.84
N MET A 12 -29.64 -63.97 74.53
CA MET A 12 -28.43 -63.18 74.25
C MET A 12 -27.87 -63.48 72.85
N GLY A 13 -27.80 -64.75 72.45
CA GLY A 13 -27.34 -65.12 71.10
C GLY A 13 -28.23 -64.62 69.96
N ASN A 14 -29.53 -64.46 70.20
CA ASN A 14 -30.45 -63.83 69.24
C ASN A 14 -30.34 -62.30 69.23
N PHE A 15 -30.06 -61.68 70.38
CA PHE A 15 -29.83 -60.24 70.48
C PHE A 15 -28.55 -59.80 69.74
N ASP A 16 -27.48 -60.57 69.86
CA ASP A 16 -26.22 -60.32 69.13
C ASP A 16 -26.38 -60.49 67.62
N LYS A 17 -27.18 -61.46 67.18
CA LYS A 17 -27.52 -61.63 65.75
C LYS A 17 -28.34 -60.47 65.20
N ILE A 18 -29.27 -59.91 65.99
CA ILE A 18 -30.07 -58.74 65.60
C ILE A 18 -29.20 -57.48 65.54
N GLN A 19 -28.27 -57.30 66.48
CA GLN A 19 -27.28 -56.21 66.47
C GLN A 19 -26.35 -56.31 65.24
N LEU A 20 -25.88 -57.52 64.90
CA LEU A 20 -25.04 -57.76 63.73
C LEU A 20 -25.81 -57.55 62.40
N PHE A 21 -27.10 -57.87 62.37
CA PHE A 21 -27.94 -57.62 61.20
C PHE A 21 -28.23 -56.13 61.01
N ARG A 22 -28.48 -55.39 62.10
CA ARG A 22 -28.65 -53.93 62.09
C ARG A 22 -27.38 -53.21 61.63
N SER A 23 -26.20 -53.61 62.12
CA SER A 23 -24.94 -53.00 61.70
C SER A 23 -24.66 -53.27 60.21
N ARG A 24 -24.91 -54.50 59.72
CA ARG A 24 -24.77 -54.83 58.30
C ARG A 24 -25.74 -54.06 57.39
N LEU A 25 -27.00 -53.87 57.79
CA LEU A 25 -27.96 -53.03 57.05
C LEU A 25 -27.51 -51.56 57.01
N PHE A 26 -26.97 -51.05 58.11
CA PHE A 26 -26.47 -49.67 58.19
C PHE A 26 -25.26 -49.45 57.26
N PHE A 27 -24.32 -50.40 57.22
CA PHE A 27 -23.18 -50.37 56.30
C PHE A 27 -23.60 -50.54 54.84
N LEU A 28 -24.56 -51.42 54.52
CA LEU A 28 -25.11 -51.53 53.16
C LEU A 28 -25.81 -50.23 52.72
N GLY A 29 -26.57 -49.60 53.62
CA GLY A 29 -27.23 -48.32 53.38
C GLY A 29 -26.23 -47.18 53.10
N GLN A 30 -25.16 -47.08 53.91
CA GLN A 30 -24.10 -46.09 53.68
C GLN A 30 -23.32 -46.35 52.38
N ALA A 31 -23.04 -47.60 52.03
CA ALA A 31 -22.36 -47.95 50.78
C ALA A 31 -23.23 -47.61 49.55
N LEU A 32 -24.54 -47.89 49.59
CA LEU A 32 -25.49 -47.53 48.52
C LEU A 32 -25.63 -46.02 48.35
N ILE A 33 -25.74 -45.26 49.45
CA ILE A 33 -25.82 -43.79 49.42
C ILE A 33 -24.53 -43.17 48.87
N THR A 34 -23.37 -43.71 49.23
CA THR A 34 -22.07 -43.21 48.76
C THR A 34 -21.89 -43.47 47.25
N ASN A 35 -22.31 -44.66 46.77
CA ASN A 35 -22.24 -45.00 45.35
C ASN A 35 -23.21 -44.16 44.50
N TYR A 36 -24.42 -43.89 45.01
CA TYR A 36 -25.38 -42.99 44.36
C TYR A 36 -24.89 -41.53 44.32
N LYS A 37 -24.34 -41.00 45.42
CA LYS A 37 -23.75 -39.64 45.45
C LYS A 37 -22.58 -39.50 44.47
N THR A 38 -21.78 -40.55 44.31
CA THR A 38 -20.64 -40.55 43.38
C THR A 38 -21.13 -40.59 41.93
N LYS A 39 -22.11 -41.44 41.60
CA LYS A 39 -22.72 -41.48 40.26
C LYS A 39 -23.44 -40.19 39.89
N ILE A 40 -24.19 -39.59 40.81
CA ILE A 40 -24.86 -38.30 40.59
C ILE A 40 -23.83 -37.19 40.41
N ARG A 41 -22.75 -37.14 41.20
CA ARG A 41 -21.64 -36.19 40.98
C ARG A 41 -21.00 -36.35 39.61
N VAL A 42 -20.76 -37.58 39.14
CA VAL A 42 -20.17 -37.82 37.82
C VAL A 42 -21.12 -37.41 36.69
N ILE A 43 -22.43 -37.67 36.83
CA ILE A 43 -23.44 -37.27 35.85
C ILE A 43 -23.59 -35.75 35.83
N VAL A 44 -23.74 -35.10 36.99
CA VAL A 44 -23.83 -33.64 37.11
C VAL A 44 -22.56 -32.99 36.58
N MET A 45 -21.37 -33.53 36.86
CA MET A 45 -20.11 -33.00 36.35
C MET A 45 -19.95 -33.23 34.84
N LYS A 46 -20.48 -34.33 34.27
CA LYS A 46 -20.58 -34.51 32.82
C LYS A 46 -21.53 -33.51 32.17
N TYR A 47 -22.70 -33.25 32.77
CA TYR A 47 -23.64 -32.25 32.25
C TYR A 47 -23.14 -30.82 32.42
N ILE A 48 -22.42 -30.52 33.51
CA ILE A 48 -21.74 -29.23 33.71
C ILE A 48 -20.60 -29.08 32.70
N CYS A 49 -19.78 -30.11 32.46
CA CYS A 49 -18.76 -30.07 31.40
C CYS A 49 -19.39 -29.98 30.00
N LEU A 50 -20.51 -30.65 29.74
CA LEU A 50 -21.20 -30.57 28.46
C LEU A 50 -21.86 -29.20 28.25
N MET A 51 -22.46 -28.62 29.29
CA MET A 51 -22.98 -27.25 29.29
C MET A 51 -21.85 -26.22 29.22
N LEU A 52 -20.69 -26.44 29.86
CA LEU A 52 -19.50 -25.62 29.67
C LEU A 52 -18.99 -25.75 28.23
N LEU A 53 -18.90 -26.96 27.66
CA LEU A 53 -18.48 -27.17 26.26
C LEU A 53 -19.47 -26.55 25.24
N LEU A 54 -20.78 -26.57 25.56
CA LEU A 54 -21.85 -25.95 24.76
C LEU A 54 -21.98 -24.44 25.00
N THR A 55 -21.37 -23.89 26.06
CA THR A 55 -21.34 -22.43 26.32
C THR A 55 -19.97 -21.81 26.02
N THR A 56 -18.90 -22.60 25.92
CA THR A 56 -17.59 -22.18 25.39
C THR A 56 -17.49 -22.31 23.88
N SER A 57 -18.51 -22.89 23.23
CA SER A 57 -18.88 -22.50 21.88
C SER A 57 -19.66 -21.19 21.94
N VAL A 58 -19.07 -20.18 22.59
CA VAL A 58 -19.22 -18.81 22.13
C VAL A 58 -18.90 -18.93 20.64
N LEU A 59 -19.89 -18.69 19.77
CA LEU A 59 -19.56 -18.25 18.44
C LEU A 59 -18.65 -17.05 18.69
N ALA A 60 -17.33 -17.24 18.58
CA ALA A 60 -16.44 -16.14 18.28
C ALA A 60 -16.98 -15.65 16.94
N ALA A 61 -17.93 -14.72 17.00
CA ALA A 61 -18.33 -13.96 15.84
C ALA A 61 -17.02 -13.44 15.31
N LYS A 62 -16.65 -13.86 14.09
CA LYS A 62 -15.45 -13.36 13.46
C LYS A 62 -15.70 -11.86 13.34
N GLU A 63 -15.07 -11.10 14.22
CA GLU A 63 -15.31 -9.68 14.33
C GLU A 63 -14.70 -9.03 13.09
N ARG A 64 -15.52 -8.25 12.40
CA ARG A 64 -15.05 -7.37 11.35
C ARG A 64 -14.50 -6.12 12.03
N VAL A 65 -13.31 -5.72 11.62
CA VAL A 65 -12.69 -4.48 12.09
C VAL A 65 -12.77 -3.48 10.96
N GLU A 66 -13.29 -2.30 11.26
CA GLU A 66 -13.40 -1.19 10.33
C GLU A 66 -12.25 -0.20 10.54
N GLY A 67 -11.79 0.42 9.45
CA GLY A 67 -10.72 1.40 9.50
C GLY A 67 -10.35 1.89 8.11
N VAL A 68 -9.36 2.78 8.06
CA VAL A 68 -8.81 3.31 6.81
C VAL A 68 -7.71 2.39 6.32
N LEU A 69 -7.80 1.93 5.09
CA LEU A 69 -6.74 1.13 4.48
C LEU A 69 -5.60 2.02 4.01
N MET A 70 -4.36 1.69 4.36
CA MET A 70 -3.19 2.51 4.03
C MET A 70 -2.04 1.66 3.48
N PHE A 71 -1.19 2.30 2.69
CA PHE A 71 0.05 1.76 2.17
C PHE A 71 1.21 2.66 2.57
N GLU A 72 2.34 2.04 2.93
CA GLU A 72 3.64 2.67 3.04
C GLU A 72 4.61 1.93 2.10
N TYR A 73 5.30 2.70 1.29
CA TYR A 73 6.33 2.26 0.36
C TYR A 73 7.68 2.72 0.89
N GLY A 74 8.70 1.87 0.76
CA GLY A 74 10.03 2.16 1.24
C GLY A 74 11.09 1.74 0.25
N ASP A 75 11.96 2.68 -0.12
CA ASP A 75 12.78 2.61 -1.31
C ASP A 75 14.26 2.84 -0.97
N SER A 76 15.13 1.88 -1.29
CA SER A 76 16.57 2.00 -1.00
C SER A 76 17.27 2.90 -2.00
N PHE A 77 18.34 3.57 -1.55
CA PHE A 77 19.14 4.45 -2.40
C PHE A 77 19.61 3.82 -3.71
N ASP A 78 19.96 2.53 -3.69
CA ASP A 78 20.48 1.79 -4.85
C ASP A 78 19.41 1.03 -5.64
N GLY A 79 18.13 1.13 -5.24
CA GLY A 79 17.02 0.40 -5.85
C GLY A 79 17.08 -1.12 -5.66
N THR A 80 17.92 -1.63 -4.76
CA THR A 80 18.04 -3.09 -4.54
C THR A 80 17.05 -3.64 -3.54
N GLN A 81 16.46 -2.77 -2.70
CA GLN A 81 15.47 -3.13 -1.69
C GLN A 81 14.28 -2.19 -1.82
N HIS A 82 13.09 -2.79 -1.91
CA HIS A 82 11.82 -2.09 -1.82
C HIS A 82 10.93 -2.79 -0.80
N HIS A 83 10.09 -2.01 -0.13
CA HIS A 83 9.17 -2.49 0.87
C HIS A 83 7.77 -1.97 0.59
N GLN A 84 6.78 -2.82 0.82
CA GLN A 84 5.36 -2.45 0.75
C GLN A 84 4.69 -2.93 2.03
N GLN A 85 4.20 -1.99 2.82
CA GLN A 85 3.48 -2.28 4.05
C GLN A 85 2.02 -1.90 3.86
N LEU A 86 1.14 -2.90 3.96
CA LEU A 86 -0.29 -2.71 3.95
C LEU A 86 -0.79 -2.75 5.38
N TYR A 87 -1.57 -1.76 5.80
CA TYR A 87 -2.13 -1.75 7.14
C TYR A 87 -3.55 -1.18 7.18
N LEU A 88 -4.29 -1.54 8.23
CA LEU A 88 -5.58 -0.96 8.58
C LEU A 88 -5.38 -0.01 9.74
N GLN A 89 -5.69 1.27 9.54
CA GLN A 89 -5.69 2.27 10.59
C GLN A 89 -7.08 2.36 11.21
N THR A 90 -7.19 1.89 12.45
CA THR A 90 -8.41 2.04 13.25
C THR A 90 -8.32 3.31 14.11
N VAL A 91 -9.36 3.59 14.90
CA VAL A 91 -9.33 4.67 15.89
C VAL A 91 -8.28 4.41 16.98
N ASP A 92 -8.05 3.13 17.31
CA ASP A 92 -7.26 2.74 18.48
C ASP A 92 -5.86 2.21 18.14
N GLU A 93 -5.70 1.59 16.95
CA GLU A 93 -4.47 0.90 16.56
C GLU A 93 -4.21 0.88 15.05
N LYS A 94 -2.93 0.79 14.70
CA LYS A 94 -2.41 0.40 13.38
C LYS A 94 -2.29 -1.11 13.32
N ILE A 95 -2.95 -1.76 12.35
CA ILE A 95 -2.95 -3.21 12.18
C ILE A 95 -2.29 -3.57 10.85
N PHE A 96 -1.06 -4.09 10.88
CA PHE A 96 -0.43 -4.61 9.67
C PHE A 96 -1.20 -5.79 9.10
N LEU A 97 -1.45 -5.75 7.80
CA LEU A 97 -2.27 -6.70 7.07
C LEU A 97 -1.40 -7.61 6.20
N ASN A 98 -1.69 -8.90 6.26
CA ASN A 98 -1.08 -9.89 5.38
C ASN A 98 -2.13 -10.48 4.42
N SER A 99 -1.83 -10.47 3.13
CA SER A 99 -2.68 -11.04 2.09
C SER A 99 -1.95 -12.11 1.29
N SER A 100 -2.68 -13.14 0.86
CA SER A 100 -2.11 -14.13 -0.06
C SER A 100 -1.88 -13.52 -1.44
N GLN A 101 -0.92 -14.04 -2.20
CA GLN A 101 -0.69 -13.64 -3.59
C GLN A 101 -1.97 -13.68 -4.45
N ALA A 102 -2.74 -14.77 -4.38
CA ALA A 102 -4.03 -14.90 -5.07
C ALA A 102 -5.09 -13.87 -4.64
N PHE A 103 -4.92 -13.23 -3.49
CA PHE A 103 -5.79 -12.13 -3.06
C PHE A 103 -5.32 -10.81 -3.66
N LYS A 104 -4.01 -10.56 -3.68
CA LYS A 104 -3.41 -9.39 -4.34
C LYS A 104 -3.80 -9.36 -5.82
N GLU A 105 -3.60 -10.48 -6.53
CA GLU A 105 -3.93 -10.64 -7.96
C GLU A 105 -5.40 -10.41 -8.31
N ARG A 106 -6.33 -10.51 -7.35
CA ARG A 106 -7.78 -10.41 -7.60
C ARG A 106 -8.41 -9.12 -7.13
N MET A 107 -7.76 -8.40 -6.23
CA MET A 107 -8.32 -7.22 -5.59
C MET A 107 -7.40 -6.04 -5.85
N PRO A 108 -7.88 -4.96 -6.48
CA PRO A 108 -7.10 -3.75 -6.74
C PRO A 108 -6.94 -2.94 -5.46
N ILE A 109 -6.34 -3.54 -4.44
CA ILE A 109 -6.33 -3.06 -3.06
C ILE A 109 -5.56 -1.74 -2.93
N HIS A 110 -4.57 -1.50 -3.80
CA HIS A 110 -3.87 -0.22 -3.89
C HIS A 110 -4.82 0.93 -4.27
N GLN A 111 -5.95 0.67 -4.95
CA GLN A 111 -6.94 1.71 -5.28
C GLN A 111 -7.81 2.11 -4.08
N TRP A 112 -7.71 1.34 -2.99
CA TRP A 112 -8.50 1.55 -1.77
C TRP A 112 -7.68 2.23 -0.68
N THR A 113 -6.42 2.62 -0.95
CA THR A 113 -5.62 3.45 -0.06
C THR A 113 -6.38 4.73 0.31
N GLY A 114 -6.38 5.07 1.59
CA GLY A 114 -7.12 6.20 2.16
C GLY A 114 -8.62 5.97 2.32
N LYS A 115 -9.16 4.78 1.97
CA LYS A 115 -10.61 4.51 2.04
C LYS A 115 -10.99 3.68 3.25
N GLN A 116 -12.21 3.90 3.73
CA GLN A 116 -12.83 3.08 4.76
C GLN A 116 -13.14 1.67 4.25
N VAL A 117 -12.65 0.67 4.98
CA VAL A 117 -12.84 -0.74 4.69
C VAL A 117 -13.24 -1.51 5.94
N SER A 118 -13.93 -2.63 5.74
CA SER A 118 -14.23 -3.61 6.76
C SER A 118 -13.42 -4.88 6.50
N VAL A 119 -12.54 -5.24 7.43
CA VAL A 119 -11.64 -6.39 7.34
C VAL A 119 -12.09 -7.49 8.28
N LEU A 120 -12.24 -8.70 7.73
CA LEU A 120 -12.39 -9.92 8.50
C LEU A 120 -11.05 -10.65 8.57
N PHE A 121 -10.58 -10.96 9.77
CA PHE A 121 -9.31 -11.67 9.98
C PHE A 121 -9.47 -13.19 10.07
N LYS A 122 -8.42 -13.93 9.70
CA LYS A 122 -8.34 -15.38 9.94
C LYS A 122 -8.07 -15.64 11.43
N ALA A 123 -9.02 -16.29 12.11
CA ALA A 123 -9.08 -16.41 13.58
C ALA A 123 -7.87 -17.03 14.32
N GLU A 124 -6.87 -17.59 13.62
CA GLU A 124 -5.75 -18.31 14.26
C GLU A 124 -4.41 -18.17 13.51
N LYS A 125 -4.28 -17.18 12.62
CA LYS A 125 -3.02 -16.93 11.90
C LYS A 125 -2.56 -15.50 12.13
N LEU A 126 -1.62 -15.34 13.03
CA LEU A 126 -0.66 -14.23 13.01
C LEU A 126 0.53 -14.67 12.18
N SER A 127 1.08 -13.78 11.37
CA SER A 127 2.40 -13.98 10.75
C SER A 127 3.50 -13.97 11.82
N VAL A 128 4.71 -14.34 11.42
CA VAL A 128 5.90 -14.26 12.28
C VAL A 128 6.25 -12.80 12.62
N ASP A 129 5.90 -11.86 11.73
CA ASP A 129 6.11 -10.41 11.89
C ASP A 129 4.97 -9.70 12.67
N GLY A 130 3.94 -10.43 13.13
CA GLY A 130 2.83 -9.86 13.88
C GLY A 130 1.66 -9.31 13.04
N SER A 131 1.79 -9.23 11.71
CA SER A 131 0.67 -8.92 10.81
C SER A 131 -0.47 -9.95 10.87
N LYS A 132 -1.70 -9.46 10.67
CA LYS A 132 -2.93 -10.27 10.69
C LYS A 132 -3.30 -10.70 9.28
N PHE A 133 -3.55 -12.00 9.08
CA PHE A 133 -3.98 -12.49 7.77
C PHE A 133 -5.42 -12.12 7.44
N ILE A 134 -5.62 -11.47 6.30
CA ILE A 134 -6.94 -11.12 5.77
C ILE A 134 -7.69 -12.40 5.38
N GLN A 135 -8.93 -12.55 5.87
CA GLN A 135 -9.91 -13.53 5.37
C GLN A 135 -10.80 -12.91 4.28
N SER A 136 -11.31 -11.71 4.51
CA SER A 136 -12.03 -10.92 3.51
C SER A 136 -11.86 -9.43 3.83
N ILE A 137 -11.94 -8.60 2.80
CA ILE A 137 -11.99 -7.15 2.91
C ILE A 137 -13.19 -6.66 2.10
N GLU A 138 -13.82 -5.60 2.57
CA GLU A 138 -14.96 -4.98 1.90
C GLU A 138 -14.78 -3.47 1.95
N LEU A 139 -14.82 -2.82 0.79
CA LEU A 139 -14.89 -1.38 0.72
C LEU A 139 -16.27 -0.95 1.23
N LEU A 140 -16.32 -0.07 2.23
CA LEU A 140 -17.59 0.40 2.77
C LEU A 140 -18.15 1.46 1.80
N GLU A 141 -19.26 1.13 1.13
CA GLU A 141 -19.90 2.02 0.13
C GLU A 141 -20.38 3.34 0.78
N GLY A 142 -19.99 4.45 0.17
CA GLY A 142 -20.31 5.82 0.64
C GLY A 142 -19.23 6.84 0.31
N GLU A 143 -17.99 6.39 0.10
CA GLU A 143 -16.82 7.21 -0.29
C GLU A 143 -16.18 6.71 -1.59
N ALA A 144 -16.94 5.96 -2.39
CA ALA A 144 -16.52 5.45 -3.69
C ALA A 144 -16.71 6.52 -4.78
N GLN A 145 -15.88 7.55 -4.74
CA GLN A 145 -15.36 8.14 -5.97
C GLN A 145 -13.88 7.71 -6.06
N LYS A 146 -13.26 7.89 -7.23
CA LYS A 146 -11.87 7.52 -7.58
C LYS A 146 -10.88 7.70 -6.41
N GLY A 147 -9.83 6.88 -6.32
CA GLY A 147 -8.74 7.11 -5.33
C GLY A 147 -8.45 8.61 -5.23
N GLY A 148 -8.42 9.15 -4.01
CA GLY A 148 -8.71 10.57 -3.73
C GLY A 148 -8.14 11.50 -4.79
N LEU A 149 -9.01 12.23 -5.49
CA LEU A 149 -8.58 13.14 -6.55
C LEU A 149 -7.59 14.15 -5.96
N VAL A 150 -6.42 14.27 -6.56
CA VAL A 150 -5.38 15.20 -6.11
C VAL A 150 -5.47 16.43 -6.98
N LEU A 151 -6.27 17.41 -6.55
CA LEU A 151 -6.59 18.61 -7.33
C LEU A 151 -6.31 19.87 -6.51
N GLY A 152 -6.03 20.98 -7.19
CA GLY A 152 -5.78 22.26 -6.55
C GLY A 152 -4.50 22.27 -5.71
N SER A 153 -4.50 23.08 -4.65
CA SER A 153 -3.36 23.18 -3.73
C SER A 153 -3.33 21.97 -2.80
N GLN A 154 -2.22 21.24 -2.81
CA GLN A 154 -1.90 20.16 -1.89
C GLN A 154 -0.79 20.69 -0.99
N LYS A 155 -1.14 21.36 0.11
CA LYS A 155 -0.14 22.05 0.94
C LYS A 155 0.64 21.03 1.79
N TRP A 156 1.97 21.09 1.75
CA TRP A 156 2.87 20.25 2.55
C TRP A 156 3.67 21.08 3.55
N ILE A 157 3.98 20.48 4.70
CA ILE A 157 4.96 21.01 5.65
C ILE A 157 6.17 20.09 5.70
N SER A 158 7.37 20.64 5.52
CA SER A 158 8.61 19.93 5.83
C SER A 158 9.01 20.13 7.30
N LEU A 159 9.18 19.04 8.03
CA LEU A 159 9.69 19.00 9.40
C LEU A 159 11.12 18.47 9.39
N LEU A 160 12.06 19.25 9.92
CA LEU A 160 13.48 18.88 9.94
C LEU A 160 13.81 18.29 11.31
N CYS A 161 14.05 16.98 11.37
CA CYS A 161 14.10 16.22 12.61
C CYS A 161 15.47 15.56 12.82
N LYS A 162 16.17 16.02 13.85
CA LYS A 162 17.56 15.67 14.14
C LYS A 162 17.63 14.64 15.28
N PHE A 163 18.29 13.51 15.05
CA PHE A 163 18.52 12.53 16.11
C PHE A 163 19.38 13.12 17.24
N SER A 164 19.06 12.82 18.51
CA SER A 164 19.65 13.51 19.66
C SER A 164 21.18 13.39 19.78
N ASP A 165 21.77 12.34 19.21
CA ASP A 165 23.21 12.05 19.21
C ASP A 165 23.91 12.43 17.90
N LYS A 166 23.18 13.01 16.94
CA LYS A 166 23.69 13.42 15.63
C LYS A 166 23.56 14.94 15.50
N SER A 167 24.68 15.64 15.55
CA SER A 167 24.68 17.12 15.52
C SER A 167 24.62 17.73 14.12
N ALA A 168 24.88 16.95 13.08
CA ALA A 168 24.90 17.46 11.70
C ALA A 168 23.50 17.86 11.24
N GLU A 169 23.42 18.95 10.49
CA GLU A 169 22.24 19.41 9.77
C GLU A 169 22.66 19.45 8.29
N PRO A 170 22.38 18.39 7.51
CA PRO A 170 22.94 18.23 6.17
C PRO A 170 22.62 19.41 5.25
N GLU A 171 21.41 19.95 5.39
CA GLU A 171 20.94 21.14 4.72
C GLU A 171 20.26 22.10 5.70
N ASN A 172 20.23 23.38 5.36
CA ASN A 172 19.63 24.42 6.22
C ASN A 172 18.15 24.66 5.88
N LEU A 173 17.44 25.42 6.73
CA LEU A 173 16.03 25.73 6.52
C LEU A 173 15.73 26.38 5.16
N SER A 174 16.60 27.27 4.65
CA SER A 174 16.40 27.93 3.34
C SER A 174 16.35 26.91 2.21
N TYR A 175 17.22 25.88 2.24
CA TYR A 175 17.22 24.81 1.24
C TYR A 175 15.83 24.18 1.09
N PHE A 176 15.20 23.83 2.21
CA PHE A 176 13.88 23.18 2.25
C PHE A 176 12.73 24.15 1.98
N GLN A 177 12.84 25.42 2.36
CA GLN A 177 11.86 26.45 2.00
C GLN A 177 11.88 26.71 0.50
N ASP A 178 13.08 26.87 -0.08
CA ASP A 178 13.28 27.13 -1.50
C ASP A 178 12.92 25.90 -2.36
N MET A 179 12.97 24.69 -1.81
CA MET A 179 12.54 23.46 -2.49
C MET A 179 11.07 23.52 -2.93
N TYR A 180 10.21 24.28 -2.24
CA TYR A 180 8.81 24.48 -2.64
C TYR A 180 8.59 25.60 -3.66
N ALA A 181 9.65 26.16 -4.26
CA ALA A 181 9.52 27.24 -5.23
C ALA A 181 8.74 26.85 -6.49
N ASN A 182 8.03 27.81 -7.06
CA ASN A 182 7.44 27.69 -8.40
C ASN A 182 8.43 28.16 -9.49
N THR A 183 9.59 27.55 -9.48
CA THR A 183 10.64 27.70 -10.51
C THR A 183 11.15 26.31 -10.87
N PRO A 184 11.75 26.09 -12.05
CA PRO A 184 12.34 24.79 -12.40
C PRO A 184 13.17 24.20 -11.26
N ALA A 185 13.10 22.89 -11.10
CA ALA A 185 13.60 22.11 -9.95
C ALA A 185 12.84 22.25 -8.62
N GLY A 186 12.02 23.27 -8.41
CA GLY A 186 11.16 23.36 -7.23
C GLY A 186 9.93 22.45 -7.33
N LEU A 187 9.48 21.91 -6.20
CA LEU A 187 8.36 20.97 -6.10
C LEU A 187 7.03 21.60 -6.58
N ASP A 188 6.77 22.89 -6.31
CA ASP A 188 5.55 23.53 -6.83
C ASP A 188 5.55 23.61 -8.36
N HIS A 189 6.71 23.88 -8.96
CA HIS A 189 6.85 23.86 -10.41
C HIS A 189 6.72 22.44 -10.98
N TYR A 190 7.37 21.45 -10.36
CA TYR A 190 7.30 20.06 -10.79
C TYR A 190 5.85 19.54 -10.78
N TRP A 191 5.14 19.67 -9.65
CA TRP A 191 3.78 19.16 -9.53
C TRP A 191 2.79 19.87 -10.46
N ARG A 192 3.01 21.16 -10.76
CA ARG A 192 2.25 21.87 -11.80
C ARG A 192 2.54 21.33 -13.21
N GLU A 193 3.80 21.11 -13.55
CA GLU A 193 4.20 20.59 -14.86
C GLU A 193 3.58 19.21 -15.11
N VAL A 194 3.77 18.27 -14.18
CA VAL A 194 3.33 16.88 -14.41
C VAL A 194 1.82 16.70 -14.38
N SER A 195 1.09 17.61 -13.71
CA SER A 195 -0.36 17.58 -13.53
C SER A 195 -1.14 18.50 -14.48
N TYR A 196 -0.48 19.13 -15.46
CA TYR A 196 -1.12 20.12 -16.35
C TYR A 196 -1.72 21.32 -15.60
N ASN A 197 -1.07 21.78 -14.53
CA ASN A 197 -1.55 22.77 -13.56
C ASN A 197 -2.83 22.38 -12.79
N THR A 198 -3.24 21.11 -12.83
CA THR A 198 -4.43 20.62 -12.12
C THR A 198 -4.16 20.50 -10.62
N ALA A 199 -2.93 20.15 -10.25
CA ALA A 199 -2.44 20.07 -8.88
C ALA A 199 -1.19 20.94 -8.70
N ASN A 200 -0.94 21.37 -7.48
CA ASN A 200 0.25 22.10 -7.09
C ASN A 200 0.49 21.98 -5.59
N VAL A 201 1.62 22.47 -5.09
CA VAL A 201 1.93 22.46 -3.65
C VAL A 201 2.10 23.88 -3.11
N ALA A 202 1.38 24.84 -3.67
CA ALA A 202 1.45 26.23 -3.23
C ALA A 202 1.00 26.36 -1.76
N GLY A 203 1.67 27.28 -1.07
CA GLY A 203 1.50 27.46 0.38
C GLY A 203 2.31 26.48 1.22
N SER A 204 2.97 25.48 0.62
CA SER A 204 3.88 24.60 1.37
C SER A 204 5.03 25.38 1.98
N MET A 205 5.56 24.89 3.08
CA MET A 205 6.65 25.53 3.81
C MET A 205 7.52 24.50 4.54
N ALA A 206 8.56 24.98 5.20
CA ALA A 206 9.40 24.19 6.09
C ALA A 206 9.60 24.95 7.41
N VAL A 207 9.79 24.21 8.50
CA VAL A 207 10.22 24.72 9.82
C VAL A 207 11.62 24.22 10.15
N ASP A 208 12.33 24.93 11.03
CA ASP A 208 13.74 24.65 11.32
C ASP A 208 13.96 23.31 12.04
N TRP A 209 15.23 22.92 12.16
CA TRP A 209 15.64 21.69 12.82
C TRP A 209 15.19 21.63 14.29
N VAL A 210 14.55 20.51 14.65
CA VAL A 210 14.19 20.14 16.02
C VAL A 210 14.96 18.90 16.46
N ASP A 211 15.32 18.85 17.74
CA ASP A 211 15.97 17.68 18.33
C ASP A 211 14.92 16.64 18.71
N LEU A 212 15.03 15.44 18.13
CA LEU A 212 14.27 14.27 18.55
C LEU A 212 14.69 13.84 19.97
N PRO A 213 13.77 13.27 20.77
CA PRO A 213 14.03 12.93 22.18
C PRO A 213 15.02 11.77 22.36
N SER A 214 15.25 10.96 21.33
CA SER A 214 16.10 9.76 21.42
C SER A 214 17.25 9.73 20.41
N THR A 215 18.21 8.84 20.67
CA THR A 215 19.36 8.60 19.78
C THR A 215 18.93 7.93 18.49
N HIS A 216 19.73 8.10 17.44
CA HIS A 216 19.57 7.42 16.15
C HIS A 216 19.37 5.92 16.32
N THR A 217 20.17 5.26 17.17
CA THR A 217 20.08 3.81 17.41
C THR A 217 18.83 3.35 18.16
N THR A 218 18.14 4.26 18.87
CA THR A 218 16.84 3.95 19.51
C THR A 218 15.76 3.77 18.45
N TYR A 219 15.78 4.64 17.44
CA TYR A 219 14.88 4.56 16.30
C TYR A 219 15.32 3.45 15.33
N ILE A 220 16.59 3.48 14.95
CA ILE A 220 17.17 2.67 13.89
C ILE A 220 18.23 1.73 14.48
N PRO A 221 17.83 0.59 15.07
CA PRO A 221 18.79 -0.34 15.70
C PRO A 221 19.69 -1.03 14.67
N THR A 222 19.23 -1.18 13.43
CA THR A 222 19.98 -1.77 12.31
C THR A 222 19.95 -0.84 11.09
N PRO A 223 20.75 0.24 11.10
CA PRO A 223 20.80 1.18 9.98
C PRO A 223 21.26 0.49 8.69
N GLY A 224 20.64 0.83 7.56
CA GLY A 224 20.92 0.22 6.25
C GLY A 224 20.31 -1.16 6.01
N SER A 225 19.65 -1.78 6.99
CA SER A 225 19.33 -3.22 6.90
C SER A 225 18.01 -3.57 6.19
N GLY A 226 17.12 -2.60 5.97
CA GLY A 226 15.76 -2.85 5.46
C GLY A 226 14.83 -3.61 6.42
N THR A 227 15.21 -3.78 7.69
CA THR A 227 14.43 -4.58 8.67
C THR A 227 13.96 -3.71 9.83
N SER A 228 12.80 -3.05 9.70
CA SER A 228 12.06 -2.43 10.82
C SER A 228 10.75 -1.84 10.28
N SER A 229 9.63 -2.54 10.47
CA SER A 229 8.30 -2.08 10.01
C SER A 229 7.69 -0.99 10.87
N ASP A 230 8.02 -0.96 12.16
CA ASP A 230 7.27 -0.16 13.14
C ASP A 230 7.95 1.18 13.48
N ILE A 231 9.00 1.54 12.74
CA ILE A 231 9.81 2.71 13.06
C ILE A 231 9.20 4.03 12.58
N LEU A 232 8.41 3.97 11.51
CA LEU A 232 7.83 5.16 10.89
C LEU A 232 6.86 5.89 11.84
N ASP A 233 6.09 5.15 12.64
CA ASP A 233 5.14 5.73 13.57
C ASP A 233 5.85 6.48 14.71
N LEU A 234 6.89 5.87 15.29
CA LEU A 234 7.66 6.50 16.37
C LEU A 234 8.44 7.73 15.86
N LEU A 235 9.04 7.63 14.65
CA LEU A 235 9.66 8.78 14.01
C LEU A 235 8.65 9.88 13.75
N PHE A 236 7.44 9.53 13.31
CA PHE A 236 6.40 10.51 13.06
C PHE A 236 6.00 11.24 14.33
N ASP A 237 5.61 10.49 15.36
CA ASP A 237 5.11 11.05 16.62
C ASP A 237 6.15 11.98 17.26
N ASP A 238 7.39 11.50 17.41
CA ASP A 238 8.43 12.28 18.05
C ASP A 238 8.85 13.51 17.21
N CYS A 239 8.78 13.43 15.88
CA CYS A 239 9.10 14.54 14.97
C CYS A 239 8.00 15.61 14.98
N THR A 240 6.72 15.21 14.90
CA THR A 240 5.60 16.16 15.00
C THR A 240 5.52 16.81 16.37
N ASP A 241 5.69 16.04 17.45
CA ASP A 241 5.66 16.56 18.82
C ASP A 241 6.80 17.56 19.08
N ALA A 242 8.00 17.29 18.55
CA ALA A 242 9.14 18.21 18.68
C ALA A 242 8.94 19.50 17.85
N ALA A 243 8.27 19.40 16.70
CA ALA A 243 8.03 20.53 15.79
C ALA A 243 6.75 21.33 16.10
N ASP A 244 5.86 20.82 16.95
CA ASP A 244 4.54 21.38 17.30
C ASP A 244 4.58 22.89 17.61
N SER A 245 5.60 23.35 18.34
CA SER A 245 5.72 24.79 18.67
C SER A 245 6.09 25.71 17.50
N LEU A 246 6.48 25.14 16.34
CA LEU A 246 6.95 25.87 15.16
C LEU A 246 5.93 25.89 14.02
N VAL A 247 4.90 25.04 14.07
CA VAL A 247 3.89 24.90 13.01
C VAL A 247 2.51 24.73 13.63
N ASP A 248 1.50 25.37 13.02
CA ASP A 248 0.10 25.05 13.27
C ASP A 248 -0.36 24.07 12.17
N PHE A 249 -0.56 22.80 12.53
CA PHE A 249 -0.97 21.76 11.60
C PHE A 249 -2.38 22.02 11.05
N THR A 250 -3.16 22.94 11.64
CA THR A 250 -4.49 23.31 11.14
C THR A 250 -4.48 24.28 9.95
N ASP A 251 -3.30 24.73 9.48
CA ASP A 251 -3.15 25.62 8.33
C ASP A 251 -3.36 24.92 6.96
N ASP A 252 -4.38 24.06 6.85
CA ASP A 252 -4.79 23.34 5.63
C ASP A 252 -3.70 22.47 4.99
N PHE A 253 -2.75 21.96 5.79
CA PHE A 253 -1.78 20.98 5.31
C PHE A 253 -2.45 19.63 5.03
N VAL A 254 -2.14 19.04 3.87
CA VAL A 254 -2.55 17.68 3.50
C VAL A 254 -1.42 16.67 3.69
N GLY A 255 -0.17 17.15 3.72
CA GLY A 255 1.00 16.28 3.82
C GLY A 255 2.13 16.83 4.68
N ILE A 256 2.96 15.92 5.16
CA ILE A 256 4.11 16.16 6.04
C ILE A 256 5.33 15.46 5.44
N ASN A 257 6.34 16.24 5.07
CA ASN A 257 7.65 15.70 4.67
C ASN A 257 8.59 15.71 5.87
N MET A 258 8.99 14.54 6.35
CA MET A 258 9.95 14.44 7.45
C MET A 258 11.36 14.30 6.89
N MET A 259 12.25 15.22 7.26
CA MET A 259 13.65 15.23 6.81
C MET A 259 14.54 14.86 7.99
N PHE A 260 15.27 13.76 7.89
CA PHE A 260 16.13 13.26 8.95
C PHE A 260 17.60 13.53 8.66
N ASN A 261 18.41 13.70 9.71
CA ASN A 261 19.81 14.07 9.55
C ASN A 261 20.81 12.91 9.44
N ASP A 262 20.32 11.66 9.39
CA ASP A 262 21.12 10.46 9.19
C ASP A 262 20.30 9.38 8.46
N VAL A 263 20.95 8.29 8.07
CA VAL A 263 20.33 7.17 7.36
C VAL A 263 19.20 6.57 8.20
N LEU A 264 18.11 6.12 7.57
CA LEU A 264 17.08 5.37 8.26
C LEU A 264 17.43 3.87 8.27
N ASN A 265 16.45 3.00 8.03
CA ASN A 265 16.71 1.60 7.72
C ASN A 265 17.42 1.51 6.36
N CYS A 266 16.81 0.96 5.31
CA CYS A 266 17.36 1.06 3.96
C CYS A 266 17.00 2.39 3.27
N CYS A 267 15.92 3.02 3.71
CA CYS A 267 14.98 3.55 2.74
C CYS A 267 14.53 4.97 3.03
N ALA A 268 14.21 5.69 1.95
CA ALA A 268 13.21 6.74 1.98
C ALA A 268 11.82 6.09 2.00
N TRP A 269 10.83 6.72 2.60
CA TRP A 269 9.49 6.15 2.67
C TRP A 269 8.43 7.17 2.30
N GLY A 270 7.34 6.68 1.73
CA GLY A 270 6.20 7.47 1.30
C GLY A 270 4.88 6.71 1.50
N GLY A 271 3.83 7.43 1.84
CA GLY A 271 2.52 6.84 2.11
C GLY A 271 1.67 7.79 2.91
N GLY A 272 0.89 7.26 3.85
CA GLY A 272 0.17 8.14 4.76
C GLY A 272 0.06 7.57 6.16
N ARG A 273 -0.51 8.38 7.06
CA ARG A 273 -0.74 8.05 8.46
C ARG A 273 -1.97 8.78 8.97
N ASN A 274 -2.88 8.10 9.67
CA ASN A 274 -3.91 8.86 10.41
C ASN A 274 -3.33 9.33 11.74
N ALA A 275 -3.44 10.63 12.00
CA ALA A 275 -3.00 11.23 13.23
C ALA A 275 -3.90 12.41 13.59
N THR A 276 -3.90 12.77 14.87
CA THR A 276 -4.53 13.99 15.37
C THR A 276 -3.44 14.96 15.77
N LEU A 277 -3.27 16.03 15.00
CA LEU A 277 -2.30 17.10 15.26
C LEU A 277 -3.09 18.39 15.45
N ASP A 278 -2.77 19.18 16.48
CA ASP A 278 -3.52 20.40 16.85
C ASP A 278 -5.04 20.24 16.96
N GLY A 279 -5.49 19.03 17.32
CA GLY A 279 -6.91 18.68 17.39
C GLY A 279 -7.59 18.39 16.04
N GLN A 280 -6.86 18.44 14.92
CA GLN A 280 -7.31 18.00 13.60
C GLN A 280 -6.95 16.52 13.36
N SER A 281 -7.97 15.66 13.36
CA SER A 281 -7.82 14.25 12.96
C SER A 281 -8.02 14.10 11.46
N GLN A 282 -6.99 13.64 10.75
CA GLN A 282 -7.09 13.31 9.33
C GLN A 282 -6.10 12.21 8.92
N SER A 283 -6.24 11.74 7.69
CA SER A 283 -5.22 10.93 7.03
C SER A 283 -4.21 11.86 6.38
N TRP A 284 -3.02 11.94 6.97
CA TRP A 284 -1.92 12.74 6.46
C TRP A 284 -1.19 11.98 5.37
N GLN A 285 -0.80 12.67 4.30
CA GLN A 285 0.22 12.18 3.37
C GLN A 285 1.58 12.38 4.03
N VAL A 286 2.44 11.36 4.05
CA VAL A 286 3.68 11.41 4.85
C VAL A 286 4.83 10.85 4.06
N THR A 287 5.99 11.50 4.19
CA THR A 287 7.27 10.96 3.73
C THR A 287 8.31 10.98 4.84
N TRP A 288 9.25 10.02 4.82
CA TRP A 288 10.37 9.92 5.75
C TRP A 288 11.67 9.86 4.95
N ASN A 289 12.43 10.96 4.97
CA ASN A 289 13.52 11.18 4.03
C ASN A 289 14.87 11.23 4.75
N PRO A 290 15.76 10.25 4.56
CA PRO A 290 17.16 10.36 4.96
C PRO A 290 17.92 11.37 4.07
N PRO A 291 19.17 11.75 4.43
CA PRO A 291 19.91 12.79 3.69
C PRO A 291 20.14 12.54 2.21
N TRP A 292 20.30 11.29 1.79
CA TRP A 292 20.44 10.98 0.38
C TRP A 292 19.15 11.23 -0.41
N ALA A 293 17.98 11.16 0.23
CA ALA A 293 16.68 11.30 -0.42
C ALA A 293 16.41 12.76 -0.77
N PHE A 294 16.58 13.68 0.17
CA PHE A 294 16.40 15.11 -0.11
C PHE A 294 17.58 15.75 -0.86
N GLY A 295 18.64 14.99 -1.16
CA GLY A 295 19.70 15.40 -2.09
C GLY A 295 19.30 15.25 -3.56
N ASP A 296 18.22 14.54 -3.87
CA ASP A 296 17.66 14.34 -5.20
C ASP A 296 16.15 14.66 -5.18
N GLU A 297 15.71 15.74 -5.85
CA GLU A 297 14.29 16.11 -5.89
C GLU A 297 13.39 15.00 -6.47
N ALA A 298 13.92 14.19 -7.39
CA ALA A 298 13.23 13.03 -7.93
C ALA A 298 12.78 12.03 -6.86
N VAL A 299 13.57 11.85 -5.79
CA VAL A 299 13.21 10.94 -4.69
C VAL A 299 12.12 11.58 -3.83
N ILE A 300 12.22 12.87 -3.52
CA ILE A 300 11.13 13.56 -2.80
C ILE A 300 9.83 13.53 -3.60
N ALA A 301 9.89 13.75 -4.91
CA ALA A 301 8.75 13.62 -5.81
C ALA A 301 8.17 12.19 -5.83
N HIS A 302 9.03 11.16 -5.80
CA HIS A 302 8.63 9.76 -5.70
C HIS A 302 7.87 9.46 -4.40
N GLU A 303 8.44 9.82 -3.25
CA GLU A 303 7.81 9.59 -1.95
C GLU A 303 6.52 10.38 -1.78
N MET A 304 6.48 11.62 -2.26
CA MET A 304 5.24 12.41 -2.29
C MET A 304 4.20 11.78 -3.22
N GLY A 305 4.61 11.15 -4.32
CA GLY A 305 3.74 10.35 -5.19
C GLY A 305 3.08 9.21 -4.43
N HIS A 306 3.83 8.48 -3.59
CA HIS A 306 3.27 7.49 -2.66
C HIS A 306 2.31 8.11 -1.66
N GLY A 307 2.64 9.30 -1.12
CA GLY A 307 1.74 10.05 -0.25
C GLY A 307 0.42 10.44 -0.90
N MET A 308 0.45 10.77 -2.20
CA MET A 308 -0.73 10.99 -3.03
C MET A 308 -1.45 9.69 -3.42
N GLY A 309 -0.96 8.54 -2.97
CA GLY A 309 -1.57 7.23 -3.16
C GLY A 309 -1.12 6.50 -4.42
N LEU A 310 -0.05 6.95 -5.09
CA LEU A 310 0.50 6.21 -6.23
C LEU A 310 1.26 4.96 -5.76
N PRO A 311 1.07 3.82 -6.42
CA PRO A 311 1.94 2.66 -6.25
C PRO A 311 3.19 2.83 -7.11
N HIS A 312 4.12 1.90 -6.97
CA HIS A 312 5.15 1.72 -7.98
C HIS A 312 4.56 1.39 -9.37
N SER A 313 5.34 1.67 -10.40
CA SER A 313 5.20 1.13 -11.77
C SER A 313 6.42 0.27 -12.11
N ASN A 314 6.32 -0.59 -13.13
CA ASN A 314 7.39 -1.53 -13.47
C ASN A 314 7.63 -1.66 -15.00
N ASN A 315 8.53 -2.56 -15.42
CA ASN A 315 8.61 -3.03 -16.81
C ASN A 315 7.97 -4.45 -16.99
N SER A 316 8.14 -5.05 -18.18
CA SER A 316 7.55 -6.34 -18.57
C SER A 316 8.43 -7.59 -18.34
N ASP A 317 9.57 -7.49 -17.66
CA ASP A 317 10.55 -8.57 -17.43
C ASP A 317 10.05 -9.67 -16.49
N GLY A 318 8.98 -9.39 -15.75
CA GLY A 318 8.30 -10.35 -14.88
C GLY A 318 9.02 -10.60 -13.57
N ASP A 319 9.95 -9.73 -13.17
CA ASP A 319 10.55 -9.76 -11.85
C ASP A 319 9.70 -8.97 -10.83
N ASN A 320 10.23 -8.73 -9.63
CA ASN A 320 9.55 -7.94 -8.60
C ASN A 320 10.26 -6.59 -8.34
N ASN A 321 11.22 -6.18 -9.15
CA ASN A 321 12.01 -4.97 -8.97
C ASN A 321 11.38 -3.79 -9.71
N PRO A 322 10.69 -2.86 -9.02
CA PRO A 322 10.00 -1.76 -9.69
C PRO A 322 10.92 -0.68 -10.27
N TYR A 323 12.25 -0.71 -10.07
CA TYR A 323 13.14 0.41 -10.42
C TYR A 323 13.89 0.23 -11.74
N ASP A 324 13.17 -0.17 -12.76
CA ASP A 324 13.73 -0.59 -14.04
C ASP A 324 13.21 0.23 -15.23
N SER A 325 12.19 1.06 -15.02
CA SER A 325 11.60 1.93 -16.03
C SER A 325 11.99 3.39 -15.84
N PRO A 326 12.80 3.96 -16.75
CA PRO A 326 13.12 5.38 -16.75
C PRO A 326 12.01 6.25 -17.33
N TRP A 327 10.80 5.71 -17.57
CA TRP A 327 9.66 6.44 -18.12
C TRP A 327 8.66 6.90 -17.05
N ASP A 328 8.89 6.56 -15.79
CA ASP A 328 8.04 7.01 -14.68
C ASP A 328 8.89 7.39 -13.46
N VAL A 329 8.52 8.47 -12.78
CA VAL A 329 9.10 8.77 -11.47
C VAL A 329 8.77 7.67 -10.46
N MET A 330 7.60 7.02 -10.56
CA MET A 330 7.16 5.93 -9.68
C MET A 330 7.81 4.57 -10.01
N SER A 331 8.81 4.56 -10.90
CA SER A 331 9.68 3.43 -11.14
C SER A 331 11.11 3.91 -10.88
N TRP A 332 11.95 4.03 -11.90
CA TRP A 332 13.32 4.49 -11.74
C TRP A 332 13.39 6.02 -11.63
N ALA A 333 13.01 6.58 -10.47
CA ALA A 333 12.90 8.03 -10.22
C ALA A 333 14.10 8.84 -10.73
N THR A 334 15.31 8.40 -10.38
CA THR A 334 16.54 9.11 -10.70
C THR A 334 17.12 8.71 -12.07
N GLY A 335 16.88 7.51 -12.58
CA GLY A 335 17.43 7.02 -13.85
C GLY A 335 17.13 7.95 -15.01
N TYR A 336 18.13 8.31 -15.82
CA TYR A 336 17.95 9.24 -16.96
C TYR A 336 17.28 10.60 -16.58
N ALA A 337 17.34 10.99 -15.30
CA ALA A 337 16.83 12.27 -14.84
C ALA A 337 17.70 13.44 -15.31
N VAL A 338 17.08 14.61 -15.38
CA VAL A 338 17.77 15.89 -15.54
C VAL A 338 18.57 16.18 -14.27
N ASN A 339 19.79 16.71 -14.42
CA ASN A 339 20.61 17.14 -13.28
C ASN A 339 20.38 18.62 -13.00
N ASP A 340 20.20 18.94 -11.74
CA ASP A 340 20.18 20.27 -11.16
C ASP A 340 21.36 20.44 -10.19
N SER A 341 21.86 21.67 -10.08
CA SER A 341 23.04 21.95 -9.25
C SER A 341 22.74 22.07 -7.76
N VAL A 342 21.48 22.26 -7.38
CA VAL A 342 21.01 22.43 -6.00
C VAL A 342 20.30 21.17 -5.53
N TYR A 343 19.35 20.67 -6.32
CA TYR A 343 18.44 19.58 -5.92
C TYR A 343 18.76 18.24 -6.60
N GLY A 344 20.00 18.06 -7.06
CA GLY A 344 20.47 16.79 -7.61
C GLY A 344 19.69 16.34 -8.84
N ARG A 345 19.13 15.14 -8.82
CA ARG A 345 18.36 14.57 -9.94
C ARG A 345 16.90 14.98 -9.84
N LEU A 346 16.36 15.55 -10.92
CA LEU A 346 14.97 16.02 -10.99
C LEU A 346 14.00 14.91 -11.38
N GLY A 347 12.81 14.93 -10.79
CA GLY A 347 11.73 14.03 -11.11
C GLY A 347 11.33 14.15 -12.58
N LYS A 348 11.06 13.01 -13.22
CA LYS A 348 10.47 12.95 -14.56
C LYS A 348 8.94 12.93 -14.48
N HIS A 349 8.25 12.95 -15.62
CA HIS A 349 6.80 12.81 -15.59
C HIS A 349 6.37 11.45 -15.06
N ILE A 350 5.19 11.45 -14.42
CA ILE A 350 4.48 10.22 -14.04
C ILE A 350 3.74 9.63 -15.23
N ASN A 351 3.58 8.29 -15.26
CA ASN A 351 2.88 7.63 -16.35
C ASN A 351 1.41 8.07 -16.45
N MET A 352 0.81 7.91 -17.64
CA MET A 352 -0.53 8.40 -17.89
C MET A 352 -1.63 7.71 -17.05
N TYR A 353 -1.48 6.43 -16.72
CA TYR A 353 -2.41 5.76 -15.82
C TYR A 353 -2.39 6.39 -14.42
N HIS A 354 -1.22 6.77 -13.91
CA HIS A 354 -1.09 7.49 -12.65
C HIS A 354 -1.71 8.89 -12.74
N LYS A 355 -1.51 9.64 -13.83
CA LYS A 355 -2.22 10.92 -14.06
C LYS A 355 -3.74 10.75 -14.08
N TYR A 356 -4.24 9.71 -14.74
CA TYR A 356 -5.67 9.39 -14.80
C TYR A 356 -6.23 9.03 -13.42
N ARG A 357 -5.48 8.22 -12.67
CA ARG A 357 -5.83 7.79 -11.31
C ARG A 357 -5.98 8.98 -10.36
N LEU A 358 -5.06 9.94 -10.41
CA LEU A 358 -5.08 11.15 -9.57
C LEU A 358 -6.11 12.19 -10.03
N GLY A 359 -6.72 11.98 -11.21
CA GLY A 359 -7.72 12.90 -11.77
C GLY A 359 -7.14 14.10 -12.50
N TRP A 360 -5.86 14.05 -12.88
CA TRP A 360 -5.21 15.11 -13.67
C TRP A 360 -5.55 15.03 -15.15
N VAL A 361 -6.02 13.86 -15.58
CA VAL A 361 -6.66 13.64 -16.87
C VAL A 361 -7.88 12.74 -16.68
N ASP A 362 -8.86 12.86 -17.57
CA ASP A 362 -9.98 11.93 -17.64
C ASP A 362 -10.26 11.46 -19.09
N ASP A 363 -11.38 10.76 -19.30
CA ASP A 363 -11.74 10.23 -20.62
C ASP A 363 -11.97 11.33 -21.67
N ALA A 364 -12.22 12.59 -21.26
CA ALA A 364 -12.39 13.73 -22.18
C ALA A 364 -11.05 14.33 -22.64
N ASP A 365 -9.96 14.06 -21.92
CA ASP A 365 -8.61 14.45 -22.29
C ASP A 365 -7.94 13.49 -23.28
N GLY A 366 -8.48 12.28 -23.45
CA GLY A 366 -7.89 11.24 -24.28
C GLY A 366 -8.90 10.55 -25.19
N PHE A 367 -8.45 9.45 -25.79
CA PHE A 367 -9.31 8.59 -26.60
C PHE A 367 -9.35 7.16 -26.06
N THR A 368 -10.55 6.67 -25.73
CA THR A 368 -10.78 5.26 -25.38
C THR A 368 -11.19 4.48 -26.64
N ALA A 369 -10.41 3.46 -26.99
CA ALA A 369 -10.66 2.60 -28.14
C ALA A 369 -11.88 1.69 -27.92
N ALA A 370 -12.74 1.59 -28.93
CA ALA A 370 -13.76 0.56 -29.02
C ALA A 370 -13.20 -0.73 -29.65
N PRO A 371 -13.83 -1.91 -29.41
CA PRO A 371 -13.36 -3.20 -29.95
C PRO A 371 -13.17 -3.25 -31.47
N ASP A 372 -14.00 -2.55 -32.24
CA ASP A 372 -13.98 -2.51 -33.71
C ASP A 372 -13.39 -1.19 -34.26
N THR A 373 -12.61 -0.47 -33.45
CA THR A 373 -12.06 0.83 -33.84
C THR A 373 -11.16 0.72 -35.07
N ASN A 374 -11.23 1.71 -35.95
CA ASN A 374 -10.19 1.93 -36.96
C ASN A 374 -10.08 3.43 -37.19
N THR A 375 -9.25 4.06 -36.37
CA THR A 375 -9.18 5.52 -36.33
C THR A 375 -7.75 6.02 -36.25
N ILE A 376 -7.55 7.25 -36.68
CA ILE A 376 -6.27 7.93 -36.58
C ILE A 376 -6.40 9.02 -35.53
N LYS A 377 -5.49 8.99 -34.56
CA LYS A 377 -5.38 9.99 -33.50
C LYS A 377 -4.02 10.66 -33.52
N ARG A 378 -3.96 11.82 -32.88
CA ARG A 378 -2.71 12.49 -32.53
C ARG A 378 -2.62 12.49 -31.02
N ILE A 379 -1.52 11.99 -30.49
CA ILE A 379 -1.21 12.04 -29.06
C ILE A 379 -0.19 13.16 -28.88
N ASN A 380 -0.40 14.07 -27.93
CA ASN A 380 0.53 15.16 -27.64
C ASN A 380 1.76 14.69 -26.84
N TRP A 381 2.84 15.49 -26.86
CA TRP A 381 3.90 15.31 -25.89
C TRP A 381 3.35 15.49 -24.47
N THR A 382 3.75 14.63 -23.53
CA THR A 382 3.21 14.58 -22.16
C THR A 382 3.20 15.91 -21.37
N PRO A 383 4.12 16.89 -21.56
CA PRO A 383 4.00 18.17 -20.83
C PRO A 383 2.99 19.16 -21.45
N MET A 384 2.43 18.88 -22.63
CA MET A 384 1.63 19.88 -23.35
C MET A 384 0.21 20.04 -22.79
N THR A 385 -0.17 21.29 -22.47
CA THR A 385 -1.47 21.64 -21.87
C THR A 385 -2.53 22.17 -22.85
N THR A 386 -2.14 22.63 -24.05
CA THR A 386 -3.00 23.49 -24.90
C THR A 386 -3.14 23.01 -26.35
N THR A 387 -3.28 21.70 -26.56
CA THR A 387 -3.42 21.14 -27.91
C THR A 387 -4.82 20.56 -28.15
N ALA A 388 -5.26 20.53 -29.41
CA ALA A 388 -6.46 19.79 -29.82
C ALA A 388 -6.21 18.28 -30.01
N ASN A 389 -5.02 17.79 -29.63
CA ASN A 389 -4.66 16.38 -29.69
C ASN A 389 -5.08 15.68 -28.39
N GLU A 390 -5.13 14.35 -28.43
CA GLU A 390 -5.37 13.53 -27.25
C GLU A 390 -4.16 13.60 -26.31
N LYS A 391 -4.38 13.65 -24.99
CA LYS A 391 -3.32 13.45 -24.00
C LYS A 391 -2.80 12.02 -23.97
N PHE A 392 -3.69 11.07 -24.29
CA PHE A 392 -3.40 9.66 -24.27
C PHE A 392 -4.40 8.85 -25.09
N VAL A 393 -4.08 7.59 -25.33
CA VAL A 393 -5.03 6.60 -25.79
C VAL A 393 -5.13 5.48 -24.76
N ARG A 394 -6.36 5.08 -24.45
CA ARG A 394 -6.65 3.92 -23.61
C ARG A 394 -7.29 2.83 -24.45
N ILE A 395 -6.81 1.60 -24.30
CA ILE A 395 -7.40 0.41 -24.93
C ILE A 395 -7.83 -0.56 -23.82
N PRO A 396 -9.13 -0.66 -23.50
CA PRO A 396 -9.64 -1.68 -22.59
C PRO A 396 -9.51 -3.08 -23.22
N LEU A 397 -9.07 -4.07 -22.44
CA LEU A 397 -8.88 -5.45 -22.87
C LEU A 397 -9.94 -6.38 -22.27
N SER A 398 -10.11 -7.57 -22.86
CA SER A 398 -11.18 -8.51 -22.49
C SER A 398 -11.00 -9.16 -21.11
N ASP A 399 -9.77 -9.18 -20.59
CA ASP A 399 -9.45 -9.68 -19.25
C ASP A 399 -9.67 -8.63 -18.14
N GLY A 400 -10.07 -7.40 -18.50
CA GLY A 400 -10.31 -6.30 -17.59
C GLY A 400 -9.11 -5.37 -17.37
N THR A 401 -7.94 -5.69 -17.94
CA THR A 401 -6.77 -4.81 -17.97
C THR A 401 -6.93 -3.74 -19.06
N SER A 402 -5.94 -2.87 -19.23
CA SER A 402 -5.96 -1.86 -20.29
C SER A 402 -4.55 -1.47 -20.74
N TYR A 403 -4.37 -1.10 -22.01
CA TYR A 403 -3.20 -0.33 -22.41
C TYR A 403 -3.43 1.18 -22.21
N TYR A 404 -2.44 1.88 -21.67
CA TYR A 404 -2.34 3.34 -21.68
C TYR A 404 -1.15 3.75 -22.54
N ILE A 405 -1.42 4.57 -23.54
CA ILE A 405 -0.46 4.95 -24.57
C ILE A 405 -0.23 6.45 -24.48
N GLU A 406 1.03 6.85 -24.34
CA GLU A 406 1.45 8.25 -24.21
C GLU A 406 2.66 8.55 -25.10
N ALA A 407 2.88 9.82 -25.43
CA ALA A 407 4.05 10.25 -26.20
C ALA A 407 5.01 11.04 -25.31
N ARG A 408 6.26 10.58 -25.27
CA ARG A 408 7.35 11.17 -24.48
C ARG A 408 8.38 11.80 -25.40
N GLN A 409 8.97 12.90 -24.96
CA GLN A 409 9.94 13.66 -25.75
C GLN A 409 11.17 13.95 -24.90
N GLU A 410 12.35 13.70 -25.46
CA GLU A 410 13.63 14.08 -24.86
C GLU A 410 13.83 15.61 -24.95
N SER A 411 13.08 16.34 -24.13
CA SER A 411 13.08 17.79 -24.07
C SER A 411 12.40 18.31 -22.79
N GLY A 412 12.41 19.63 -22.60
CA GLY A 412 11.75 20.26 -21.45
C GLY A 412 12.63 20.23 -20.19
N GLN A 413 12.07 20.70 -19.07
CA GLN A 413 12.84 20.88 -17.83
C GLN A 413 13.10 19.57 -17.09
N TYR A 414 12.21 18.59 -17.27
CA TYR A 414 12.18 17.35 -16.49
C TYR A 414 12.43 16.09 -17.32
N GLU A 415 12.42 16.19 -18.66
CA GLU A 415 12.63 15.03 -19.55
C GLU A 415 13.75 15.23 -20.58
N SER A 416 14.57 16.28 -20.48
CA SER A 416 15.65 16.51 -21.46
C SER A 416 16.76 15.45 -21.46
N ASN A 417 16.75 14.54 -20.48
CA ASN A 417 17.68 13.42 -20.36
C ASN A 417 16.98 12.06 -20.48
N ILE A 418 15.65 12.02 -20.71
CA ILE A 418 14.91 10.76 -20.86
C ILE A 418 15.46 9.98 -22.06
N VAL A 419 15.30 8.65 -22.06
CA VAL A 419 16.04 7.73 -22.94
C VAL A 419 15.99 8.13 -24.42
N ASP A 420 14.80 8.48 -24.93
CA ASP A 420 14.60 9.00 -26.30
C ASP A 420 13.19 9.63 -26.43
N THR A 421 12.88 10.15 -27.61
CA THR A 421 11.53 10.54 -28.02
C THR A 421 10.78 9.36 -28.64
N ALA A 422 9.78 8.84 -27.93
CA ALA A 422 9.02 7.67 -28.36
C ALA A 422 7.56 7.71 -27.89
N LEU A 423 6.73 6.89 -28.55
CA LEU A 423 5.46 6.50 -27.98
C LEU A 423 5.73 5.39 -26.95
N ILE A 424 5.17 5.49 -25.75
CA ILE A 424 5.33 4.50 -24.67
C ILE A 424 3.98 3.87 -24.39
N ILE A 425 3.96 2.55 -24.24
CA ILE A 425 2.75 1.77 -23.98
C ILE A 425 2.90 1.12 -22.60
N HIS A 426 1.96 1.40 -21.71
CA HIS A 426 1.86 0.74 -20.41
C HIS A 426 0.71 -0.27 -20.44
N HIS A 427 1.00 -1.53 -20.13
CA HIS A 427 -0.01 -2.52 -19.80
C HIS A 427 -0.42 -2.36 -18.34
N VAL A 428 -1.68 -2.04 -18.10
CA VAL A 428 -2.22 -1.73 -16.79
C VAL A 428 -3.11 -2.85 -16.28
N ASP A 429 -2.60 -3.56 -15.29
CA ASP A 429 -3.30 -4.60 -14.55
C ASP A 429 -3.46 -4.15 -13.10
N THR A 430 -4.68 -3.72 -12.76
CA THR A 430 -4.99 -3.23 -11.41
C THR A 430 -4.98 -4.33 -10.35
N GLY A 431 -4.80 -5.60 -10.71
CA GLY A 431 -4.54 -6.69 -9.76
C GLY A 431 -3.09 -6.78 -9.31
N ARG A 432 -2.14 -6.09 -9.96
CA ARG A 432 -0.72 -6.10 -9.57
C ARG A 432 -0.43 -5.15 -8.41
N SER A 433 0.66 -5.42 -7.71
CA SER A 433 1.28 -4.47 -6.77
C SER A 433 1.77 -3.22 -7.50
N GLU A 434 2.36 -3.42 -8.67
CA GLU A 434 2.79 -2.39 -9.63
C GLU A 434 1.83 -2.43 -10.82
N PRO A 435 0.79 -1.59 -10.87
CA PRO A 435 -0.30 -1.79 -11.82
C PRO A 435 0.12 -1.49 -13.26
N ALA A 436 0.97 -0.51 -13.47
CA ALA A 436 1.40 -0.06 -14.79
C ALA A 436 2.76 -0.66 -15.13
N TRP A 437 2.81 -1.54 -16.13
CA TRP A 437 4.06 -2.12 -16.65
C TRP A 437 4.33 -1.58 -18.04
N VAL A 438 5.51 -1.02 -18.29
CA VAL A 438 5.92 -0.64 -19.65
C VAL A 438 6.00 -1.92 -20.48
N VAL A 439 5.30 -1.94 -21.61
CA VAL A 439 5.33 -3.07 -22.55
C VAL A 439 6.73 -3.17 -23.15
N ASP A 440 7.18 -4.38 -23.46
CA ASP A 440 8.43 -4.61 -24.17
C ASP A 440 8.18 -5.56 -25.34
N ALA A 441 8.69 -5.20 -26.53
CA ALA A 441 8.64 -6.02 -27.73
C ALA A 441 9.76 -7.08 -27.78
N ASP A 442 10.79 -6.97 -26.94
CA ASP A 442 11.88 -7.94 -26.84
C ASP A 442 11.38 -9.28 -26.27
N ASN A 443 12.03 -10.38 -26.68
CA ASN A 443 11.74 -11.73 -26.17
C ASN A 443 13.04 -12.50 -25.86
N PRO A 444 13.39 -12.67 -24.57
CA PRO A 444 12.68 -12.15 -23.39
C PRO A 444 12.71 -10.61 -23.32
N PRO A 445 11.77 -9.97 -22.59
CA PRO A 445 11.87 -8.56 -22.26
C PRO A 445 13.18 -8.20 -21.57
N ALA A 446 13.61 -6.95 -21.68
CA ALA A 446 14.82 -6.46 -21.07
C ALA A 446 14.64 -6.19 -19.56
N ASP A 447 15.69 -6.48 -18.77
CA ASP A 447 15.75 -6.18 -17.33
C ASP A 447 15.60 -4.67 -17.01
N ALA A 448 15.76 -3.78 -18.00
CA ALA A 448 15.50 -2.35 -17.84
C ALA A 448 14.80 -1.81 -19.09
N ALA A 449 13.74 -1.02 -18.91
CA ALA A 449 12.96 -0.40 -19.99
C ALA A 449 13.67 0.83 -20.58
N ASN A 450 14.96 0.71 -20.91
CA ASN A 450 15.78 1.73 -21.56
C ASN A 450 16.29 1.29 -22.93
N THR A 451 15.66 0.26 -23.51
CA THR A 451 16.01 -0.33 -24.81
C THR A 451 15.03 0.09 -25.90
N GLU A 452 15.37 -0.15 -27.16
CA GLU A 452 14.48 0.10 -28.30
C GLU A 452 13.19 -0.75 -28.24
N GLY A 453 13.20 -1.90 -27.56
CA GLY A 453 12.04 -2.79 -27.41
C GLY A 453 10.83 -2.13 -26.73
N VAL A 454 11.05 -1.09 -25.93
CA VAL A 454 10.00 -0.33 -25.25
C VAL A 454 9.69 1.03 -25.90
N MET A 455 10.30 1.34 -27.05
CA MET A 455 10.23 2.66 -27.69
C MET A 455 9.61 2.58 -29.07
N TRP A 456 8.29 2.80 -29.18
CA TRP A 456 7.61 2.73 -30.46
C TRP A 456 7.79 4.02 -31.26
N LYS A 457 8.48 3.90 -32.38
CA LYS A 457 8.87 4.99 -33.29
C LYS A 457 8.09 4.94 -34.61
N ALA A 458 8.18 6.01 -35.38
CA ALA A 458 7.45 6.12 -36.65
C ALA A 458 7.80 4.99 -37.62
N GLY A 459 6.77 4.30 -38.12
CA GLY A 459 6.87 3.12 -38.98
C GLY A 459 6.62 1.81 -38.26
N GLU A 460 6.61 1.80 -36.92
CA GLU A 460 6.46 0.58 -36.12
C GLU A 460 5.01 0.28 -35.75
N ILE A 461 4.77 -0.98 -35.38
CA ILE A 461 3.45 -1.51 -35.07
C ILE A 461 3.53 -2.33 -33.79
N PHE A 462 2.79 -1.90 -32.77
CA PHE A 462 2.44 -2.76 -31.64
C PHE A 462 1.25 -3.65 -32.03
N SER A 463 1.27 -4.93 -31.65
CA SER A 463 0.18 -5.88 -31.90
C SER A 463 -0.14 -6.69 -30.65
N ASP A 464 -1.41 -6.67 -30.27
CA ASP A 464 -1.98 -7.59 -29.30
C ASP A 464 -2.82 -8.65 -30.04
N PRO A 465 -2.30 -9.88 -30.19
CA PRO A 465 -3.02 -10.94 -30.89
C PRO A 465 -4.15 -11.56 -30.06
N ILE A 466 -4.21 -11.34 -28.74
CA ILE A 466 -5.21 -11.92 -27.85
C ILE A 466 -6.52 -11.15 -27.99
N ASP A 467 -6.45 -9.82 -27.88
CA ASP A 467 -7.62 -8.94 -27.98
C ASP A 467 -7.79 -8.31 -29.38
N GLY A 468 -6.88 -8.60 -30.32
CA GLY A 468 -7.02 -8.22 -31.72
C GLY A 468 -6.75 -6.73 -31.99
N TYR A 469 -5.95 -6.08 -31.16
CA TYR A 469 -5.58 -4.67 -31.34
C TYR A 469 -4.24 -4.49 -32.04
N LYS A 470 -4.14 -3.42 -32.85
CA LYS A 470 -2.89 -2.93 -33.43
C LYS A 470 -2.77 -1.43 -33.25
N ILE A 471 -1.56 -0.96 -32.97
CA ILE A 471 -1.21 0.45 -32.93
C ILE A 471 -0.10 0.69 -33.94
N GLU A 472 -0.42 1.38 -35.02
CA GLU A 472 0.56 1.79 -36.03
C GLU A 472 1.05 3.20 -35.73
N VAL A 473 2.35 3.38 -35.48
CA VAL A 473 2.94 4.71 -35.30
C VAL A 473 3.21 5.29 -36.68
N LEU A 474 2.31 6.14 -37.19
CA LEU A 474 2.37 6.60 -38.58
C LEU A 474 3.50 7.62 -38.80
N SER A 475 3.68 8.55 -37.86
CA SER A 475 4.67 9.61 -37.95
C SER A 475 4.83 10.37 -36.64
N GLN A 476 6.04 10.81 -36.31
CA GLN A 476 6.25 11.92 -35.38
C GLN A 476 5.76 13.22 -36.03
N VAL A 477 5.11 14.07 -35.25
CA VAL A 477 4.62 15.39 -35.65
C VAL A 477 5.13 16.43 -34.65
N THR A 478 4.98 17.71 -34.97
CA THR A 478 5.52 18.81 -34.13
C THR A 478 5.12 18.70 -32.66
N ASN A 479 3.86 18.34 -32.41
CA ASN A 479 3.27 18.28 -31.07
C ASN A 479 2.88 16.84 -30.72
N GLY A 480 3.75 15.85 -30.97
CA GLY A 480 3.55 14.47 -30.53
C GLY A 480 3.63 13.42 -31.64
N PHE A 481 2.84 12.36 -31.53
CA PHE A 481 2.77 11.29 -32.53
C PHE A 481 1.40 11.21 -33.20
N ARG A 482 1.38 10.87 -34.48
CA ARG A 482 0.17 10.48 -35.21
C ARG A 482 0.14 8.96 -35.29
N ILE A 483 -0.91 8.34 -34.76
CA ILE A 483 -1.05 6.89 -34.70
C ILE A 483 -2.36 6.43 -35.32
N ARG A 484 -2.39 5.22 -35.85
CA ARG A 484 -3.64 4.51 -36.18
C ARG A 484 -3.87 3.43 -35.14
N ILE A 485 -5.10 3.38 -34.63
CA ILE A 485 -5.54 2.36 -33.67
C ILE A 485 -6.57 1.51 -34.41
N ILE A 486 -6.31 0.21 -34.47
CA ILE A 486 -7.16 -0.78 -35.12
C ILE A 486 -7.55 -1.80 -34.06
N GLY A 487 -8.83 -2.01 -33.84
CA GLY A 487 -9.40 -3.12 -33.09
C GLY A 487 -10.20 -4.01 -34.04
N SER A 488 -10.22 -5.30 -33.75
CA SER A 488 -10.95 -6.30 -34.52
C SER A 488 -11.77 -7.16 -33.58
N ASP A 489 -13.10 -7.10 -33.68
CA ASP A 489 -14.01 -8.03 -32.99
C ASP A 489 -14.09 -9.41 -33.70
N ASP A 490 -13.38 -9.57 -34.82
CA ASP A 490 -13.27 -10.86 -35.51
C ASP A 490 -12.38 -11.83 -34.70
N LEU A 491 -13.01 -12.54 -33.76
CA LEU A 491 -12.49 -13.74 -33.10
C LEU A 491 -12.26 -14.93 -34.06
N ILE A 492 -12.49 -14.74 -35.38
CA ILE A 492 -12.56 -15.79 -36.40
C ILE A 492 -11.24 -16.55 -36.61
N PHE A 493 -10.10 -16.03 -36.13
CA PHE A 493 -8.80 -16.71 -36.26
C PHE A 493 -8.31 -17.42 -34.99
N ARG A 494 -9.14 -17.51 -33.93
CA ARG A 494 -8.70 -18.00 -32.62
C ARG A 494 -8.48 -19.52 -32.52
N ASP A 495 -8.95 -20.30 -33.50
CA ASP A 495 -8.88 -21.77 -33.46
C ASP A 495 -7.79 -22.39 -34.36
N GLY A 496 -6.90 -21.59 -34.96
CA GLY A 496 -5.64 -22.10 -35.53
C GLY A 496 -5.77 -23.17 -36.64
N TYR A 497 -6.86 -23.19 -37.40
CA TYR A 497 -6.94 -23.99 -38.63
C TYR A 497 -6.59 -23.13 -39.85
N GLU A 498 -5.31 -23.12 -40.21
CA GLU A 498 -4.84 -23.16 -41.60
C GLU A 498 -3.93 -24.38 -41.81
#